data_AF-A0A0D9ZGI1-F1
#
_entry.id   AF-A0A0D9ZGI1-F1
#
_cell.length_a   1.000
_cell.length_b   1.000
_cell.length_c   1.000
_cell.angle_alpha   90.00
_cell.angle_beta   90.00
_cell.angle_gamma   90.00
#
_symmetry.space_group_name_H-M   'P 1'
#
loop_
_entity.id
_entity.type
_entity.pdbx_description
1 polymer ?
#
loop_
_entity_poly.entity_id
_entity_poly.type
_entity_poly.pdbx_seq_one_letter_code
_entity_poly.pdbx_strand_id
1 'polypeptide(L)'
;MLFSIAFMLFNMGLTSYIIGNITNLVVRETSNTFKMRDMVQRVSEFGSMNQLPEAMREQMLASVQLRFRTEEQLQQEVLSELPKAVRSGVMKHLFKSAVESCYLFQGVSDSLIVQLVSKMKAKFFPPKANVILENETSTDCYIIISGEVEALTTLADGTEKHVKRIGPRGMAGEIGVMFSIPQPFTIQSRRLTHVVRISHTHLL
;
A
#
# COMPACT_ATOMS: atom_id res chain seq x y z
N MET A 1 24.11 -48.39 -36.00
CA MET A 1 23.93 -47.10 -36.71
C MET A 1 22.53 -46.54 -36.51
N LEU A 2 21.46 -47.22 -36.94
CA LEU A 2 20.08 -46.73 -36.79
C LEU A 2 19.67 -46.47 -35.32
N PHE A 3 20.00 -47.41 -34.41
CA PHE A 3 19.76 -47.27 -32.97
C PHE A 3 20.46 -46.04 -32.37
N SER A 4 21.73 -45.81 -32.72
CA SER A 4 22.52 -44.69 -32.24
C SER A 4 21.96 -43.33 -32.70
N ILE A 5 21.46 -43.26 -33.94
CA ILE A 5 20.81 -42.06 -34.49
C ILE A 5 19.49 -41.79 -33.74
N ALA A 6 18.66 -42.81 -33.55
CA ALA A 6 17.39 -42.68 -32.81
C ALA A 6 17.63 -42.28 -31.35
N PHE A 7 18.62 -42.86 -30.69
CA PHE A 7 18.99 -42.54 -29.31
C PHE A 7 19.51 -41.10 -29.18
N MET A 8 20.32 -40.62 -30.11
CA MET A 8 20.78 -39.22 -30.12
C MET A 8 19.63 -38.24 -30.33
N LEU A 9 18.71 -38.52 -31.26
CA LEU A 9 17.51 -37.68 -31.48
C LEU A 9 16.62 -37.63 -30.22
N PHE A 10 16.41 -38.78 -29.58
CA PHE A 10 15.66 -38.85 -28.32
C PHE A 10 16.32 -38.04 -27.21
N ASN A 11 17.63 -38.19 -27.00
CA ASN A 11 18.37 -37.42 -25.98
C ASN A 11 18.33 -35.91 -26.25
N MET A 12 18.42 -35.49 -27.51
CA MET A 12 18.35 -34.09 -27.89
C MET A 12 16.97 -33.49 -27.59
N GLY A 13 15.90 -34.23 -27.89
CA GLY A 13 14.53 -33.85 -27.52
C GLY A 13 14.30 -33.79 -26.01
N LEU A 14 14.75 -34.82 -25.28
CA LEU A 14 14.66 -34.87 -23.81
C LEU A 14 15.40 -33.71 -23.15
N THR A 15 16.62 -33.40 -23.61
CA THR A 15 17.44 -32.31 -23.07
C THR A 15 16.79 -30.95 -23.33
N SER A 16 16.26 -30.72 -24.54
CA SER A 16 15.53 -29.48 -24.86
C SER A 16 14.28 -29.32 -23.99
N TYR A 17 13.53 -30.40 -23.76
CA TYR A 17 12.35 -30.39 -22.90
C TYR A 17 12.70 -30.07 -21.44
N ILE A 18 13.76 -30.69 -20.90
CA ILE A 18 14.22 -30.43 -19.52
C ILE A 18 14.65 -28.97 -19.38
N ILE A 19 15.48 -28.45 -20.29
CA ILE A 19 15.94 -27.06 -20.26
C ILE A 19 14.76 -26.07 -20.36
N GLY A 20 13.79 -26.36 -21.23
CA GLY A 20 12.58 -25.53 -21.38
C GLY A 20 11.76 -25.46 -20.08
N ASN A 21 11.57 -26.60 -19.42
CA ASN A 21 10.84 -26.65 -18.16
C ASN A 21 11.60 -25.97 -17.01
N ILE A 22 12.92 -26.17 -16.92
CA ILE A 22 13.74 -25.48 -15.91
C ILE A 22 13.65 -23.97 -16.10
N THR A 23 13.75 -23.48 -17.34
CA THR A 23 13.61 -22.05 -17.65
C THR A 23 12.26 -21.51 -17.21
N ASN A 24 11.17 -22.22 -17.53
CA ASN A 24 9.82 -21.82 -17.13
C ASN A 24 9.64 -21.76 -15.60
N LEU A 25 10.28 -22.68 -14.86
CA LEU A 25 10.23 -22.69 -13.40
C LEU A 25 11.02 -21.52 -12.80
N VAL A 26 12.27 -21.32 -13.25
CA VAL A 26 13.14 -20.24 -12.76
C VAL A 26 12.54 -18.86 -13.02
N VAL A 27 11.95 -18.65 -14.19
CA VAL A 27 11.29 -17.37 -14.53
C VAL A 27 10.11 -17.11 -13.59
N ARG A 28 9.31 -18.14 -13.26
CA ARG A 28 8.17 -17.99 -12.35
C ARG A 28 8.60 -17.65 -10.92
N GLU A 29 9.61 -18.35 -10.39
CA GLU A 29 10.11 -18.08 -9.04
C GLU A 29 10.81 -16.72 -8.92
N THR A 30 11.57 -16.33 -9.95
CA THR A 30 12.37 -15.10 -9.89
C THR A 30 11.57 -13.86 -10.30
N SER A 31 10.36 -14.02 -10.88
CA SER A 31 9.59 -12.90 -11.44
C SER A 31 9.34 -11.77 -10.45
N ASN A 32 8.94 -12.09 -9.21
CA ASN A 32 8.64 -11.08 -8.21
C ASN A 32 9.91 -10.34 -7.75
N THR A 33 10.99 -11.08 -7.52
CA THR A 33 12.31 -10.52 -7.14
C THR A 33 12.88 -9.64 -8.25
N PHE A 34 12.71 -10.04 -9.52
CA PHE A 34 13.14 -9.28 -10.67
C PHE A 34 12.37 -7.95 -10.80
N LYS A 35 11.03 -8.00 -10.69
CA LYS A 35 10.17 -6.79 -10.68
C LYS A 35 10.55 -5.83 -9.55
N MET A 36 10.84 -6.35 -8.36
CA MET A 36 11.30 -5.54 -7.24
C MET A 36 12.63 -4.84 -7.55
N ARG A 37 13.63 -5.59 -8.04
CA ARG A 37 14.96 -5.04 -8.38
C ARG A 37 14.88 -4.00 -9.49
N ASP A 38 14.12 -4.28 -10.54
CA ASP A 38 13.89 -3.35 -11.65
C ASP A 38 13.21 -2.05 -11.16
N MET A 39 12.16 -2.15 -10.34
CA MET A 39 11.51 -0.95 -9.78
C MET A 39 12.44 -0.15 -8.88
N VAL A 40 13.22 -0.81 -8.02
CA VAL A 40 14.23 -0.16 -7.16
C VAL A 40 15.27 0.58 -8.00
N GLN A 41 15.75 -0.03 -9.08
CA GLN A 41 16.70 0.59 -9.99
C GLN A 41 16.10 1.83 -10.66
N ARG A 42 14.89 1.74 -11.21
CA ARG A 42 14.19 2.88 -11.84
C ARG A 42 13.96 4.04 -10.88
N VAL A 43 13.56 3.75 -9.63
CA VAL A 43 13.37 4.78 -8.61
C VAL A 43 14.69 5.43 -8.22
N SER A 44 15.78 4.66 -8.14
CA SER A 44 17.11 5.19 -7.87
C SER A 44 17.62 6.08 -9.02
N GLU A 45 17.44 5.63 -10.26
CA GLU A 45 17.79 6.40 -11.47
C GLU A 45 16.98 7.70 -11.55
N PHE A 46 15.68 7.64 -11.28
CA PHE A 46 14.84 8.84 -11.22
C PHE A 46 15.31 9.82 -10.14
N GLY A 47 15.70 9.31 -8.97
CA GLY A 47 16.23 10.13 -7.88
C GLY A 47 17.55 10.81 -8.22
N SER A 48 18.47 10.10 -8.88
CA SER A 48 19.78 10.65 -9.27
C SER A 48 19.67 11.63 -10.43
N MET A 49 18.86 11.33 -11.45
CA MET A 49 18.65 12.21 -12.60
C MET A 49 18.08 13.57 -12.21
N ASN A 50 17.18 13.59 -11.23
CA ASN A 50 16.54 14.82 -10.74
C ASN A 50 17.26 15.46 -9.55
N GLN A 51 18.43 14.94 -9.14
CA GLN A 51 19.21 15.44 -8.00
C GLN A 51 18.37 15.60 -6.72
N LEU A 52 17.50 14.62 -6.45
CA LEU A 52 16.63 14.66 -5.28
C LEU A 52 17.47 14.59 -3.99
N PRO A 53 17.06 15.30 -2.92
CA PRO A 53 17.70 15.18 -1.62
C PRO A 53 17.71 13.73 -1.13
N GLU A 54 18.77 13.36 -0.40
CA GLU A 54 18.98 11.98 0.07
C GLU A 54 17.80 11.44 0.88
N ALA A 55 17.23 12.27 1.76
CA ALA A 55 16.06 11.92 2.56
C ALA A 55 14.84 11.52 1.70
N MET A 56 14.61 12.21 0.57
CA MET A 56 13.49 11.90 -0.33
C MET A 56 13.75 10.60 -1.09
N ARG A 57 14.99 10.37 -1.53
CA ARG A 57 15.39 9.13 -2.21
C ARG A 57 15.25 7.92 -1.28
N GLU A 58 15.66 8.04 -0.03
CA GLU A 58 15.49 6.99 0.98
C GLU A 58 14.01 6.69 1.24
N GLN A 59 13.16 7.72 1.37
CA GLN A 59 11.71 7.55 1.52
C GLN A 59 11.09 6.86 0.30
N MET A 60 11.49 7.24 -0.92
CA MET A 60 11.03 6.60 -2.14
C MET A 60 11.41 5.12 -2.17
N LEU A 61 12.67 4.78 -1.88
CA LEU A 61 13.15 3.39 -1.85
C LEU A 61 12.44 2.56 -0.77
N ALA A 62 12.28 3.11 0.43
CA ALA A 62 11.55 2.46 1.52
C ALA A 62 10.09 2.20 1.15
N SER A 63 9.44 3.14 0.47
CA SER A 63 8.06 2.97 0.00
C SER A 63 7.92 1.85 -1.03
N VAL A 64 8.87 1.73 -1.97
CA VAL A 64 8.87 0.68 -3.00
C VAL A 64 9.13 -0.68 -2.35
N GLN A 65 10.16 -0.79 -1.52
CA GLN A 65 10.49 -2.04 -0.83
C GLN A 65 9.32 -2.53 0.04
N LEU A 66 8.63 -1.62 0.74
CA LEU A 66 7.49 -1.98 1.56
C LEU A 66 6.32 -2.51 0.72
N ARG A 67 6.06 -1.92 -0.44
CA ARG A 67 5.00 -2.39 -1.36
C ARG A 67 5.20 -3.83 -1.79
N PHE A 68 6.45 -4.21 -2.11
CA PHE A 68 6.77 -5.60 -2.48
C PHE A 68 6.78 -6.54 -1.26
N ARG A 69 7.24 -6.08 -0.09
CA ARG A 69 7.30 -6.89 1.13
C ARG A 69 5.92 -7.20 1.72
N THR A 70 5.00 -6.25 1.63
CA THR A 70 3.67 -6.36 2.23
C THR A 70 2.67 -7.02 1.29
N GLU A 71 3.12 -7.47 0.11
CA GLU A 71 2.26 -8.02 -0.95
C GLU A 71 1.07 -7.11 -1.27
N GLU A 72 1.18 -5.80 -1.01
CA GLU A 72 0.08 -4.83 -1.15
C GLU A 72 -0.46 -4.85 -2.59
N GLN A 73 0.46 -5.03 -3.54
CA GLN A 73 0.14 -5.18 -4.95
C GLN A 73 -0.63 -6.48 -5.24
N LEU A 74 -0.24 -7.61 -4.64
CA LEU A 74 -0.95 -8.89 -4.79
C LEU A 74 -2.34 -8.81 -4.16
N GLN A 75 -2.47 -8.20 -2.98
CA GLN A 75 -3.76 -8.04 -2.32
C GLN A 75 -4.70 -7.16 -3.17
N GLN A 76 -4.21 -6.06 -3.74
CA GLN A 76 -5.01 -5.22 -4.64
C GLN A 76 -5.36 -5.93 -5.95
N GLU A 77 -4.42 -6.66 -6.55
CA GLU A 77 -4.60 -7.42 -7.79
C GLU A 77 -5.64 -8.53 -7.59
N VAL A 78 -5.48 -9.38 -6.56
CA VAL A 78 -6.44 -10.42 -6.19
C VAL A 78 -7.81 -9.84 -5.88
N LEU A 79 -7.90 -8.77 -5.08
CA LEU A 79 -9.18 -8.13 -4.79
C LEU A 79 -9.84 -7.57 -6.06
N SER A 80 -9.07 -7.07 -7.02
CA SER A 80 -9.58 -6.51 -8.28
C SER A 80 -10.17 -7.57 -9.22
N GLU A 81 -9.61 -8.77 -9.22
CA GLU A 81 -10.11 -9.93 -9.98
C GLU A 81 -11.40 -10.51 -9.38
N LEU A 82 -11.61 -10.34 -8.06
CA LEU A 82 -12.81 -10.85 -7.40
C LEU A 82 -14.07 -10.06 -7.79
N PRO A 83 -15.21 -10.74 -8.02
CA PRO A 83 -16.50 -10.09 -8.20
C PRO A 83 -16.85 -9.17 -7.02
N LYS A 84 -17.58 -8.09 -7.30
CA LYS A 84 -17.93 -7.05 -6.31
C LYS A 84 -18.55 -7.61 -5.03
N ALA A 85 -19.40 -8.64 -5.13
CA ALA A 85 -20.03 -9.27 -3.96
C ALA A 85 -19.01 -9.96 -3.04
N VAL A 86 -18.07 -10.74 -3.60
CA VAL A 86 -17.03 -11.45 -2.84
C VAL A 86 -16.07 -10.45 -2.22
N ARG A 87 -15.63 -9.45 -3.00
CA ARG A 87 -14.79 -8.35 -2.52
C ARG A 87 -15.42 -7.63 -1.35
N SER A 88 -16.70 -7.30 -1.43
CA SER A 88 -17.43 -6.64 -0.34
C SER A 88 -17.49 -7.51 0.91
N GLY A 89 -17.66 -8.83 0.77
CA GLY A 89 -17.64 -9.77 1.89
C GLY A 89 -16.28 -9.83 2.59
N VAL A 90 -15.20 -9.92 1.82
CA VAL A 90 -13.82 -9.91 2.34
C VAL A 90 -13.51 -8.60 3.06
N MET A 91 -13.82 -7.46 2.42
CA MET A 91 -13.59 -6.15 3.02
C MET A 91 -14.39 -5.98 4.32
N LYS A 92 -15.66 -6.42 4.35
CA LYS A 92 -16.48 -6.44 5.57
C LYS A 92 -15.79 -7.23 6.68
N HIS A 93 -15.29 -8.44 6.38
CA HIS A 93 -14.62 -9.26 7.40
C HIS A 93 -13.35 -8.60 7.94
N LEU A 94 -12.54 -7.98 7.06
CA LEU A 94 -11.26 -7.40 7.44
C LEU A 94 -11.39 -6.08 8.21
N PHE A 95 -12.29 -5.18 7.79
CA PHE A 95 -12.24 -3.78 8.23
C PHE A 95 -13.47 -3.33 9.02
N LYS A 96 -14.59 -4.07 9.01
CA LYS A 96 -15.84 -3.64 9.68
C LYS A 96 -15.60 -3.30 11.15
N SER A 97 -14.95 -4.18 11.90
CA SER A 97 -14.69 -3.97 13.33
C SER A 97 -13.86 -2.72 13.61
N ALA A 98 -12.90 -2.39 12.73
CA ALA A 98 -12.10 -1.19 12.86
C ALA A 98 -12.93 0.07 12.61
N VAL A 99 -13.77 0.06 11.56
CA VAL A 99 -14.65 1.20 11.22
C VAL A 99 -15.68 1.45 12.30
N GLU A 100 -16.33 0.41 12.84
CA GLU A 100 -17.32 0.54 13.93
C GLU A 100 -16.72 1.13 15.20
N SER A 101 -15.43 0.88 15.46
CA SER A 101 -14.74 1.40 16.63
C SER A 101 -14.31 2.86 16.51
N CYS A 102 -14.35 3.44 15.30
CA CYS A 102 -13.99 4.83 15.07
C CYS A 102 -15.10 5.78 15.56
N TYR A 103 -14.70 6.88 16.19
CA TYR A 103 -15.63 7.82 16.82
C TYR A 103 -16.67 8.43 15.85
N LEU A 104 -16.32 8.58 14.57
CA LEU A 104 -17.21 9.19 13.57
C LEU A 104 -18.34 8.24 13.12
N PHE A 105 -18.14 6.93 13.25
CA PHE A 105 -19.08 5.91 12.78
C PHE A 105 -19.83 5.19 13.90
N GLN A 106 -19.68 5.66 15.14
CA GLN A 106 -20.44 5.13 16.28
C GLN A 106 -21.94 5.44 16.13
N GLY A 107 -22.77 4.40 16.17
CA GLY A 107 -24.23 4.53 16.02
C GLY A 107 -24.74 4.55 14.57
N VAL A 108 -23.87 4.38 13.59
CA VAL A 108 -24.24 4.29 12.17
C VAL A 108 -24.82 2.90 11.84
N SER A 109 -25.81 2.84 10.94
CA SER A 109 -26.41 1.57 10.49
C SER A 109 -25.38 0.60 9.87
N ASP A 110 -25.52 -0.70 10.14
CA ASP A 110 -24.63 -1.73 9.56
C ASP A 110 -24.63 -1.69 8.03
N SER A 111 -25.78 -1.40 7.40
CA SER A 111 -25.90 -1.27 5.95
C SER A 111 -24.98 -0.19 5.37
N LEU A 112 -24.86 0.95 6.05
CA LEU A 112 -24.02 2.06 5.59
C LEU A 112 -22.54 1.74 5.81
N ILE A 113 -22.18 1.10 6.93
CA ILE A 113 -20.81 0.65 7.20
C ILE A 113 -20.36 -0.35 6.14
N VAL A 114 -21.21 -1.32 5.78
CA VAL A 114 -20.90 -2.31 4.73
C VAL A 114 -20.69 -1.64 3.37
N GLN A 115 -21.54 -0.67 3.01
CA GLN A 115 -21.37 0.09 1.78
C GLN A 115 -20.06 0.89 1.78
N LEU A 116 -19.72 1.53 2.89
CA LEU A 116 -18.49 2.32 3.02
C LEU A 116 -17.25 1.42 2.92
N VAL A 117 -17.22 0.33 3.67
CA VAL A 117 -16.12 -0.65 3.69
C VAL A 117 -15.89 -1.27 2.30
N SER A 118 -16.92 -1.43 1.48
CA SER A 118 -16.77 -1.93 0.11
C SER A 118 -16.00 -0.99 -0.83
N LYS A 119 -15.95 0.31 -0.51
CA LYS A 119 -15.29 1.36 -1.31
C LYS A 119 -13.93 1.78 -0.76
N MET A 120 -13.57 1.26 0.40
CA MET A 120 -12.32 1.54 1.09
C MET A 120 -11.12 0.89 0.39
N LYS A 121 -9.93 1.49 0.55
CA LYS A 121 -8.67 0.92 0.05
C LYS A 121 -7.62 0.83 1.15
N ALA A 122 -7.11 -0.36 1.40
CA ALA A 122 -6.00 -0.56 2.32
C ALA A 122 -4.70 -0.01 1.73
N LYS A 123 -3.89 0.63 2.58
CA LYS A 123 -2.56 1.14 2.27
C LYS A 123 -1.60 0.92 3.43
N PHE A 124 -0.33 0.73 3.11
CA PHE A 124 0.75 0.65 4.10
C PHE A 124 1.70 1.82 3.99
N PHE A 125 2.06 2.40 5.13
CA PHE A 125 3.02 3.49 5.22
C PHE A 125 4.26 3.04 6.00
N PRO A 126 5.48 3.23 5.44
CA PRO A 126 6.72 2.93 6.16
C PRO A 126 6.93 3.91 7.31
N PRO A 127 7.73 3.57 8.32
CA PRO A 127 8.03 4.50 9.41
C PRO A 127 8.61 5.82 8.88
N LYS A 128 8.26 6.92 9.53
CA LYS A 128 8.63 8.31 9.18
C LYS A 128 8.09 8.78 7.83
N ALA A 129 7.10 8.10 7.25
CA ALA A 129 6.42 8.61 6.07
C ALA A 129 5.34 9.62 6.46
N ASN A 130 5.33 10.75 5.77
CA ASN A 130 4.25 11.73 5.86
C ASN A 130 3.03 11.18 5.11
N VAL A 131 1.95 10.93 5.84
CA VAL A 131 0.67 10.43 5.32
C VAL A 131 -0.18 11.58 4.77
N ILE A 132 -0.19 12.71 5.47
CA ILE A 132 -0.88 13.96 5.10
C ILE A 132 0.06 15.12 5.43
N LEU A 133 0.12 16.14 4.58
CA LEU A 133 0.88 17.37 4.85
C LEU A 133 -0.01 18.50 5.40
N GLU A 134 0.56 19.33 6.27
CA GLU A 134 -0.07 20.57 6.72
C GLU A 134 -0.35 21.49 5.52
N ASN A 135 -1.51 22.17 5.55
CA ASN A 135 -2.05 23.00 4.47
C ASN A 135 -2.38 22.27 3.15
N GLU A 136 -2.34 20.94 3.13
CA GLU A 136 -2.81 20.17 1.98
C GLU A 136 -4.34 20.16 1.93
N THR A 137 -4.93 20.38 0.75
CA THR A 137 -6.37 20.21 0.49
C THR A 137 -6.70 18.73 0.25
N SER A 138 -6.31 17.88 1.21
CA SER A 138 -6.46 16.44 1.04
C SER A 138 -7.93 16.03 1.08
N THR A 139 -8.36 15.28 0.05
CA THR A 139 -9.74 14.79 -0.13
C THR A 139 -9.95 13.38 0.40
N ASP A 140 -8.95 12.79 1.04
CA ASP A 140 -9.01 11.44 1.60
C ASP A 140 -8.85 11.51 3.12
N CYS A 141 -9.62 10.72 3.86
CA CYS A 141 -9.37 10.45 5.29
C CYS A 141 -8.90 9.00 5.49
N TYR A 142 -8.24 8.76 6.61
CA TYR A 142 -7.56 7.50 6.90
C TYR A 142 -8.01 6.95 8.25
N ILE A 143 -8.38 5.68 8.27
CA ILE A 143 -8.58 4.91 9.50
C ILE A 143 -7.33 4.09 9.78
N ILE A 144 -6.80 4.18 10.99
CA ILE A 144 -5.60 3.42 11.38
C ILE A 144 -6.03 2.05 11.89
N ILE A 145 -5.64 0.99 11.18
CA ILE A 145 -5.96 -0.40 11.55
C ILE A 145 -4.90 -0.94 12.53
N SER A 146 -3.64 -0.73 12.18
CA SER A 146 -2.47 -1.10 12.99
C SER A 146 -1.37 -0.08 12.73
N GLY A 147 -0.54 0.19 13.71
CA GLY A 147 0.45 1.26 13.62
C GLY A 147 0.17 2.39 14.58
N GLU A 148 0.93 3.46 14.43
CA GLU A 148 0.75 4.69 15.17
C GLU A 148 1.23 5.83 14.29
N VAL A 149 0.43 6.87 14.23
CA VAL A 149 0.77 8.12 13.55
C VAL A 149 0.81 9.25 14.56
N GLU A 150 1.58 10.26 14.27
CA GLU A 150 1.68 11.48 15.04
C GLU A 150 1.28 12.69 14.19
N ALA A 151 0.57 13.61 14.82
CA ALA A 151 0.23 14.91 14.27
C ALA A 151 1.30 15.92 14.68
N LEU A 152 1.90 16.55 13.68
CA LEU A 152 2.94 17.56 13.77
C LEU A 152 2.37 18.89 13.26
N THR A 153 2.73 20.01 13.88
CA THR A 153 2.46 21.36 13.37
C THR A 153 3.76 22.13 13.24
N THR A 154 3.87 22.93 12.18
CA THR A 154 5.03 23.76 11.95
C THR A 154 4.81 25.11 12.63
N LEU A 155 5.61 25.42 13.67
CA LEU A 155 5.60 26.73 14.30
C LEU A 155 6.15 27.80 13.35
N ALA A 156 5.83 29.08 13.62
CA ALA A 156 6.34 30.22 12.84
C ALA A 156 7.88 30.27 12.78
N ASP A 157 8.56 29.69 13.77
CA ASP A 157 10.02 29.59 13.86
C ASP A 157 10.59 28.40 13.06
N GLY A 158 9.77 27.69 12.28
CA GLY A 158 10.18 26.51 11.49
C GLY A 158 10.41 25.24 12.30
N THR A 159 10.11 25.24 13.60
CA THR A 159 10.25 24.07 14.48
C THR A 159 8.99 23.20 14.41
N GLU A 160 9.16 21.89 14.21
CA GLU A 160 8.07 20.93 14.26
C GLU A 160 7.67 20.65 15.73
N LYS A 161 6.39 20.85 16.05
CA LYS A 161 5.82 20.53 17.37
C LYS A 161 4.88 19.35 17.28
N HIS A 162 5.10 18.37 18.16
CA HIS A 162 4.19 17.25 18.34
C HIS A 162 2.89 17.72 19.01
N VAL A 163 1.75 17.50 18.34
CA VAL A 163 0.43 17.87 18.83
C VAL A 163 -0.25 16.70 19.50
N LYS A 164 -0.35 15.57 18.78
CA LYS A 164 -1.13 14.42 19.22
C LYS A 164 -0.61 13.13 18.62
N ARG A 165 -0.77 12.02 19.34
CA ARG A 165 -0.58 10.67 18.80
C ARG A 165 -1.91 9.99 18.56
N ILE A 166 -2.00 9.29 17.45
CA ILE A 166 -3.20 8.58 17.01
C ILE A 166 -2.81 7.11 16.82
N GLY A 167 -3.35 6.27 17.70
CA GLY A 167 -3.12 4.84 17.69
C GLY A 167 -4.10 4.09 16.79
N PRO A 168 -4.10 2.74 16.89
CA PRO A 168 -5.08 1.89 16.22
C PRO A 168 -6.51 2.31 16.56
N ARG A 169 -7.42 2.17 15.59
CA ARG A 169 -8.84 2.57 15.65
C ARG A 169 -9.07 4.10 15.67
N GLY A 170 -8.01 4.88 15.59
CA GLY A 170 -8.09 6.32 15.36
C GLY A 170 -8.34 6.68 13.89
N MET A 171 -8.76 7.91 13.66
CA MET A 171 -8.88 8.52 12.35
C MET A 171 -7.88 9.67 12.19
N ALA A 172 -7.46 9.91 10.96
CA ALA A 172 -6.65 11.06 10.57
C ALA A 172 -7.16 11.66 9.24
N GLY A 173 -7.08 12.99 9.11
CA GLY A 173 -7.49 13.73 7.92
C GLY A 173 -8.98 14.05 7.82
N GLU A 174 -9.78 13.57 8.77
CA GLU A 174 -11.23 13.74 8.80
C GLU A 174 -11.67 15.21 8.95
N ILE A 175 -10.85 16.04 9.62
CA ILE A 175 -11.14 17.46 9.80
C ILE A 175 -11.15 18.19 8.45
N GLY A 176 -10.10 18.00 7.64
CA GLY A 176 -10.04 18.65 6.33
C GLY A 176 -11.16 18.19 5.38
N VAL A 177 -11.55 16.91 5.47
CA VAL A 177 -12.63 16.33 4.67
C VAL A 177 -14.01 16.86 5.08
N MET A 178 -14.33 16.83 6.38
CA MET A 178 -15.67 17.20 6.88
C MET A 178 -15.93 18.71 6.83
N PHE A 179 -14.90 19.52 7.08
CA PHE A 179 -15.02 20.98 7.11
C PHE A 179 -14.60 21.65 5.80
N SER A 180 -14.11 20.89 4.80
CA SER A 180 -13.59 21.44 3.54
C SER A 180 -12.51 22.51 3.76
N ILE A 181 -11.65 22.30 4.76
CA ILE A 181 -10.53 23.19 5.10
C ILE A 181 -9.19 22.51 4.80
N PRO A 182 -8.11 23.28 4.56
CA PRO A 182 -6.76 22.72 4.49
C PRO A 182 -6.41 21.97 5.78
N GLN A 183 -5.60 20.91 5.65
CA GLN A 183 -5.26 20.06 6.79
C GLN A 183 -4.45 20.85 7.84
N PRO A 184 -4.89 20.91 9.10
CA PRO A 184 -4.26 21.74 10.13
C PRO A 184 -2.95 21.17 10.65
N PHE A 185 -2.67 19.89 10.38
CA PHE A 185 -1.50 19.18 10.91
C PHE A 185 -0.89 18.28 9.84
N THR A 186 0.43 18.15 9.86
CA THR A 186 1.14 17.08 9.14
C THR A 186 0.97 15.78 9.92
N ILE A 187 0.50 14.72 9.26
CA ILE A 187 0.37 13.39 9.86
C ILE A 187 1.56 12.54 9.41
N GLN A 188 2.41 12.15 10.35
CA GLN A 188 3.57 11.29 10.09
C GLN A 188 3.40 9.94 10.76
N SER A 189 3.79 8.87 10.09
CA SER A 189 3.80 7.52 10.66
C SER A 189 5.05 7.29 11.52
N ARG A 190 4.90 6.67 12.70
CA ARG A 190 6.05 6.33 13.57
C ARG A 190 6.61 4.95 13.31
N ARG A 191 5.73 4.02 12.99
CA ARG A 191 6.02 2.61 12.69
C ARG A 191 5.34 2.24 11.38
N LEU A 192 5.62 1.04 10.88
CA LEU A 192 4.83 0.47 9.79
C LEU A 192 3.34 0.56 10.14
N THR A 193 2.61 1.38 9.39
CA THR A 193 1.23 1.72 9.69
C THR A 193 0.33 1.21 8.57
N HIS A 194 -0.59 0.34 8.93
CA HIS A 194 -1.65 -0.15 8.08
C HIS A 194 -2.87 0.76 8.25
N VAL A 195 -3.25 1.44 7.17
CA VAL A 195 -4.41 2.32 7.17
C VAL A 195 -5.39 1.92 6.08
N VAL A 196 -6.63 2.35 6.26
CA VAL A 196 -7.66 2.23 5.26
C VAL A 196 -8.08 3.63 4.83
N ARG A 197 -7.97 3.89 3.53
CA ARG A 197 -8.32 5.16 2.90
C ARG A 197 -9.79 5.19 2.55
N ILE A 198 -10.43 6.31 2.89
CA ILE A 198 -11.79 6.65 2.49
C ILE A 198 -11.72 7.96 1.73
N SER A 199 -12.20 7.96 0.49
CA SER A 199 -12.27 9.17 -0.33
C SER A 199 -13.49 10.00 0.02
N HIS A 200 -13.38 11.32 -0.04
CA HIS A 200 -14.44 12.30 0.26
C HIS A 200 -15.73 11.99 -0.50
N THR A 201 -15.64 11.60 -1.78
CA THR A 201 -16.79 11.20 -2.63
C THR A 201 -17.54 9.96 -2.15
N HIS A 202 -16.99 9.22 -1.21
CA HIS A 202 -17.62 8.03 -0.63
C HIS A 202 -18.15 8.27 0.78
N LEU A 203 -17.85 9.43 1.36
CA LEU A 203 -18.19 9.79 2.74
C LEU A 203 -19.40 10.75 2.80
N LEU A 204 -19.59 11.57 1.76
CA LEU A 204 -20.74 12.44 1.51
C LEU A 204 -21.49 11.97 0.25
#